data_AF-A0A7C4NNI0-F1
#
_entry.id   AF-A0A7C4NNI0-F1
#
_cell.length_a   1.000
_cell.length_b   1.000
_cell.length_c   1.000
_cell.angle_alpha   90.00
_cell.angle_beta   90.00
_cell.angle_gamma   90.00
#
_symmetry.space_group_name_H-M   'P 1'
#
loop_
_entity.id
_entity.type
_entity.pdbx_description
1 polymer ?
#
loop_
_entity_poly.entity_id
_entity_poly.type
_entity_poly.pdbx_seq_one_letter_code
_entity_poly.pdbx_strand_id
1 'polypeptide(L)'
;MIKYMRRINILEHELVPKHRVLSPEEAKDVLKKLGCSSPADLPWISASDPVVKAIKAKPGDIIEIIRKSPTAGSSVFYRYVVIDLEGGEESEEAGEEEESGEEEG
;
A
#
# COMPACT_ATOMS: atom_id res chain seq x y z
N MET A 1 -5.54 8.14 37.84
CA MET A 1 -6.13 6.95 37.19
C MET A 1 -5.44 6.73 35.84
N ILE A 2 -4.32 6.01 35.81
CA ILE A 2 -3.52 5.83 34.59
C ILE A 2 -3.98 4.53 33.92
N LYS A 3 -4.76 4.67 32.85
CA LYS A 3 -5.22 3.57 32.00
C LYS A 3 -4.00 3.08 31.20
N TYR A 4 -3.43 1.93 31.57
CA TYR A 4 -2.33 1.31 30.81
C TYR A 4 -2.83 0.92 29.42
N MET A 5 -2.52 1.75 28.43
CA MET A 5 -2.66 1.40 27.02
C MET A 5 -1.43 0.55 26.64
N ARG A 6 -1.57 -0.77 26.67
CA ARG A 6 -0.55 -1.67 26.13
C ARG A 6 -0.46 -1.39 24.63
N ARG A 7 0.60 -0.72 24.21
CA ARG A 7 1.01 -0.66 22.81
C ARG A 7 1.48 -2.07 22.43
N ILE A 8 0.60 -2.86 21.81
CA ILE A 8 0.98 -4.14 21.24
C ILE A 8 1.62 -3.84 19.88
N ASN A 9 2.91 -4.13 19.74
CA ASN A 9 3.61 -4.02 18.47
C ASN A 9 3.14 -5.18 17.56
N ILE A 10 2.20 -4.87 16.66
CA ILE A 10 1.61 -5.86 15.73
C ILE A 10 2.68 -6.50 14.82
N LEU A 11 3.76 -5.75 14.52
CA LEU A 11 4.85 -6.20 13.67
C LEU A 11 5.78 -7.26 14.32
N GLU A 12 5.78 -7.38 15.65
CA GLU A 12 6.64 -8.32 16.38
C GLU A 12 5.90 -9.63 16.73
N HIS A 13 4.65 -9.77 16.31
CA HIS A 13 3.87 -10.96 16.58
C HIS A 13 4.36 -12.12 15.71
N GLU A 14 4.55 -13.31 16.31
CA GLU A 14 5.10 -14.50 15.64
C GLU A 14 4.35 -14.87 14.35
N LEU A 15 3.02 -14.67 14.35
CA LEU A 15 2.16 -14.96 13.20
C LEU A 15 2.17 -13.89 12.09
N VAL A 16 2.82 -12.74 12.30
CA VAL A 16 2.87 -11.66 11.30
C VAL A 16 4.16 -11.78 10.50
N PRO A 17 4.09 -12.11 9.19
CA PRO A 17 5.28 -12.19 8.35
C PRO A 17 5.92 -10.81 8.15
N LYS A 18 7.13 -10.76 7.61
CA LYS A 18 7.81 -9.49 7.33
C LYS A 18 7.18 -8.83 6.11
N HIS A 19 6.82 -7.56 6.24
CA HIS A 19 6.25 -6.74 5.17
C HIS A 19 7.22 -5.62 4.79
N ARG A 20 7.39 -5.36 3.49
CA ARG A 20 8.24 -4.31 2.94
C ARG A 20 7.51 -3.61 1.79
N VAL A 21 7.54 -2.28 1.77
CA VAL A 21 7.05 -1.51 0.61
C VAL A 21 8.11 -1.57 -0.49
N LEU A 22 7.70 -1.93 -1.70
CA LEU A 22 8.60 -1.93 -2.86
C LEU A 22 8.80 -0.52 -3.40
N SER A 23 10.00 -0.23 -3.89
CA SER A 23 10.23 0.98 -4.67
C SER A 23 9.51 0.91 -6.03
N PRO A 24 9.23 2.06 -6.70
CA PRO A 24 8.56 2.06 -8.01
C PRO A 24 9.30 1.26 -9.08
N GLU A 25 10.63 1.18 -8.99
CA GLU A 25 11.47 0.40 -9.90
C GLU A 25 11.31 -1.11 -9.64
N GLU A 26 11.45 -1.54 -8.38
CA GLU A 26 11.23 -2.94 -7.98
C GLU A 26 9.80 -3.39 -8.30
N ALA A 27 8.80 -2.53 -8.08
CA ALA A 27 7.40 -2.82 -8.38
C ALA A 27 7.19 -3.13 -9.86
N LYS A 28 7.78 -2.32 -10.77
CA LYS A 28 7.72 -2.56 -12.22
C LYS A 28 8.39 -3.88 -12.61
N ASP A 29 9.54 -4.17 -12.03
CA ASP A 29 10.26 -5.42 -12.28
C ASP A 29 9.47 -6.64 -11.80
N VAL A 30 8.83 -6.55 -10.63
CA VAL A 30 7.98 -7.62 -10.08
C VAL A 30 6.77 -7.85 -10.98
N LEU A 31 6.07 -6.80 -11.41
CA LEU A 31 4.93 -6.93 -12.32
C LEU A 31 5.34 -7.58 -13.63
N LYS A 32 6.49 -7.18 -14.20
CA LYS A 32 7.05 -7.79 -15.41
C LYS A 32 7.40 -9.27 -15.21
N LYS A 33 7.98 -9.64 -14.07
CA LYS A 33 8.31 -11.03 -13.74
C LYS A 33 7.07 -11.91 -13.56
N LEU A 34 6.01 -11.34 -13.00
CA LEU A 34 4.73 -12.04 -12.80
C LEU A 34 3.84 -12.06 -14.05
N GLY A 35 4.17 -11.27 -15.08
CA GLY A 35 3.35 -11.13 -16.28
C GLY A 35 2.05 -10.36 -16.05
N CYS A 36 1.98 -9.57 -14.96
CA CYS A 36 0.83 -8.71 -14.67
C CYS A 36 0.92 -7.42 -15.49
N SER A 37 -0.20 -6.98 -16.06
CA SER A 37 -0.26 -5.75 -16.85
C SER A 37 -0.54 -4.53 -15.95
N SER A 38 -1.27 -4.75 -14.85
CA SER A 38 -1.63 -3.73 -13.88
C SER A 38 -1.28 -4.17 -12.46
N PRO A 39 -0.89 -3.25 -11.55
CA PRO A 39 -0.82 -3.52 -10.12
C PRO A 39 -2.13 -4.08 -9.54
N ALA A 40 -3.27 -3.72 -10.13
CA ALA A 40 -4.58 -4.20 -9.71
C ALA A 40 -4.80 -5.69 -9.97
N ASP A 41 -3.96 -6.34 -10.79
CA ASP A 41 -4.02 -7.78 -11.02
C ASP A 41 -3.46 -8.59 -9.83
N LEU A 42 -2.72 -7.92 -8.93
CA LEU A 42 -2.20 -8.54 -7.71
C LEU A 42 -3.31 -8.64 -6.65
N PRO A 43 -3.22 -9.60 -5.70
CA PRO A 43 -4.12 -9.65 -4.55
C PRO A 43 -4.11 -8.33 -3.77
N TRP A 44 -5.28 -7.83 -3.37
CA TRP A 44 -5.38 -6.53 -2.71
C TRP A 44 -5.16 -6.60 -1.20
N ILE A 45 -4.78 -5.46 -0.64
CA ILE A 45 -4.76 -5.21 0.80
C ILE A 45 -5.30 -3.81 1.08
N SER A 46 -6.14 -3.72 2.10
CA SER A 46 -6.77 -2.48 2.55
C SER A 46 -5.73 -1.49 3.09
N ALA A 47 -5.83 -0.22 2.71
CA ALA A 47 -5.05 0.86 3.31
C ALA A 47 -5.36 1.05 4.81
N SER A 48 -6.54 0.59 5.27
CA SER A 48 -6.91 0.62 6.68
C SER A 48 -6.24 -0.47 7.51
N ASP A 49 -5.64 -1.49 6.88
CA ASP A 49 -5.00 -2.61 7.54
C ASP A 49 -3.90 -2.13 8.52
N PRO A 50 -3.85 -2.66 9.76
CA PRO A 50 -2.87 -2.23 10.76
C PRO A 50 -1.41 -2.41 10.32
N VAL A 51 -1.11 -3.44 9.52
CA VAL A 51 0.23 -3.69 9.00
C VAL A 51 0.60 -2.64 7.96
N VAL A 52 -0.32 -2.30 7.07
CA VAL A 52 -0.13 -1.25 6.05
C VAL A 52 0.16 0.10 6.70
N LYS A 53 -0.62 0.46 7.73
CA LYS A 53 -0.38 1.67 8.55
C LYS A 53 0.97 1.63 9.26
N ALA A 54 1.34 0.47 9.82
CA ALA A 54 2.59 0.31 10.55
C ALA A 54 3.84 0.45 9.65
N ILE A 55 3.77 -0.02 8.40
CA ILE A 55 4.85 0.14 7.41
C ILE A 55 4.74 1.45 6.60
N LYS A 56 3.72 2.27 6.86
CA LYS A 56 3.45 3.55 6.18
C LYS A 56 3.27 3.43 4.66
N ALA A 57 2.72 2.32 4.18
CA ALA A 57 2.39 2.21 2.75
C ALA A 57 1.15 3.06 2.42
N LYS A 58 1.10 3.54 1.19
CA LYS A 58 0.00 4.35 0.66
C LYS A 58 -0.81 3.55 -0.37
N PRO A 59 -2.06 3.94 -0.63
CA PRO A 59 -2.79 3.45 -1.79
C PRO A 59 -1.97 3.61 -3.07
N GLY A 60 -1.91 2.57 -3.89
CA GLY A 60 -1.05 2.53 -5.06
C GLY A 60 0.29 1.81 -4.86
N ASP A 61 0.71 1.58 -3.61
CA ASP A 61 1.95 0.85 -3.33
C ASP A 61 1.78 -0.66 -3.50
N ILE A 62 2.89 -1.34 -3.80
CA ILE A 62 2.99 -2.79 -3.79
C ILE A 62 3.80 -3.22 -2.58
N ILE A 63 3.23 -4.09 -1.75
CA ILE A 63 3.86 -4.63 -0.56
C ILE A 63 4.37 -6.04 -0.86
N GLU A 64 5.63 -6.26 -0.54
CA GLU A 64 6.26 -7.57 -0.49
C GLU A 64 6.08 -8.19 0.90
N ILE A 65 5.63 -9.44 0.92
CA ILE A 65 5.37 -10.22 2.13
C ILE A 65 6.27 -11.46 2.10
N ILE A 66 7.22 -11.51 3.04
CA ILE A 66 8.15 -12.63 3.18
C ILE A 66 7.69 -13.48 4.35
N ARG A 67 7.11 -14.65 4.05
CA ARG A 67 6.73 -15.65 5.07
C ARG A 67 7.75 -16.79 5.12
N LYS A 68 8.13 -17.20 6.32
CA LYS A 68 8.87 -18.45 6.51
C LYS A 68 7.93 -19.61 6.26
N SER A 69 8.29 -20.48 5.33
CA SER A 69 7.52 -21.68 5.01
C SER A 69 8.25 -22.90 5.56
N PRO A 70 7.58 -23.80 6.30
CA PRO A 70 8.20 -25.05 6.76
C PRO A 70 8.70 -25.94 5.61
N THR A 71 8.04 -25.86 4.44
CA THR A 71 8.33 -26.73 3.30
C THR A 71 9.27 -26.10 2.27
N ALA A 72 9.22 -24.77 2.11
CA ALA A 72 9.96 -24.06 1.06
C ALA A 72 11.02 -23.07 1.60
N GLY A 73 11.23 -23.05 2.92
CA GLY A 73 12.14 -22.11 3.59
C GLY A 73 11.55 -20.70 3.67
N SER A 74 11.47 -19.99 2.54
CA SER A 74 10.87 -18.66 2.45
C SER A 74 9.99 -18.53 1.21
N SER A 75 8.80 -17.97 1.36
CA SER A 75 7.88 -17.69 0.25
C SER A 75 7.57 -16.21 0.21
N VAL A 76 7.65 -15.63 -0.99
CA VAL A 76 7.42 -14.20 -1.24
C VAL A 76 6.06 -14.02 -1.90
N PHE A 77 5.25 -13.10 -1.37
CA PHE A 77 3.96 -12.70 -1.93
C PHE A 77 3.95 -11.21 -2.17
N TYR A 78 3.18 -10.76 -3.16
CA TYR A 78 3.01 -9.35 -3.46
C TYR A 78 1.53 -8.99 -3.34
N ARG A 79 1.24 -7.84 -2.73
CA ARG A 79 -0.12 -7.30 -2.61
C ARG A 79 -0.18 -5.83 -3.00
N TYR A 80 -1.28 -5.44 -3.62
CA TYR A 80 -1.53 -4.06 -4.02
C TYR A 80 -2.40 -3.34 -3.00
N VAL A 81 -1.97 -2.16 -2.55
CA VAL A 81 -2.69 -1.37 -1.54
C VAL A 81 -3.83 -0.60 -2.18
N VAL A 82 -5.06 -0.87 -1.73
CA VAL A 82 -6.28 -0.22 -2.21
C VAL A 82 -6.95 0.60 -1.10
N ILE A 83 -7.67 1.65 -1.49
CA ILE A 83 -8.48 2.45 -0.57
C ILE A 83 -9.73 1.64 -0.23
N ASP A 84 -10.08 1.56 1.05
CA ASP A 84 -11.40 1.07 1.44
C ASP A 84 -12.40 2.18 1.17
N LEU A 85 -13.36 1.92 0.29
CA LEU A 85 -14.50 2.79 0.08
C LEU A 85 -15.49 2.59 1.24
N GLU A 86 -15.09 2.91 2.47
CA GLU A 86 -16.02 3.06 3.58
C GLU A 86 -16.45 4.52 3.67
N GLY A 87 -17.59 4.84 3.03
CA GLY A 87 -18.20 6.17 3.07
C GLY A 87 -17.57 7.14 2.06
N GLY A 88 -18.30 7.43 0.99
CA GLY A 88 -17.96 8.56 0.13
C GLY A 88 -18.04 9.85 0.94
N GLU A 89 -16.89 10.42 1.26
CA GLU A 89 -16.77 11.85 1.36
C GLU A 89 -16.18 12.29 0.03
N GLU A 90 -17.03 12.89 -0.80
CA GLU A 90 -16.63 13.64 -1.97
C GLU A 90 -15.54 14.63 -1.52
N SER A 91 -14.32 14.44 -2.02
CA SER A 91 -13.36 15.54 -2.04
C SER A 91 -13.84 16.50 -3.13
N GLU A 92 -14.84 17.30 -2.79
CA GLU A 92 -15.02 18.62 -3.37
C GLU A 92 -13.84 19.52 -2.96
N GLU A 93 -13.57 20.48 -3.85
CA GLU A 93 -12.63 21.60 -3.76
C GLU A 93 -11.15 21.31 -4.09
N ALA A 94 -10.49 22.09 -4.94
CA ALA A 94 -10.87 23.24 -5.77
C ALA A 94 -9.67 23.61 -6.65
N GLY A 95 -9.93 24.35 -7.75
CA GLY A 95 -9.08 25.34 -8.44
C GLY A 95 -7.62 25.00 -8.73
N GLU A 96 -7.10 25.15 -9.93
CA GLU A 96 -7.07 26.42 -10.65
C GLU A 96 -7.12 26.18 -12.16
N GLU A 97 -8.19 26.66 -12.79
CA GLU A 97 -8.15 27.14 -14.17
C GLU A 97 -7.61 28.56 -14.11
N GLU A 98 -6.41 28.80 -14.64
CA GLU A 98 -5.99 30.13 -15.08
C GLU A 98 -5.99 30.09 -16.62
N GLU A 99 -7.13 30.49 -17.16
CA GLU A 99 -7.27 30.97 -18.54
C GLU A 99 -6.68 32.39 -18.63
N SER A 100 -6.27 32.73 -19.85
CA SER A 100 -6.10 34.09 -20.38
C SER A 100 -4.69 34.69 -20.36
N GLY A 101 -4.21 34.85 -21.59
CA GLY A 101 -3.04 35.63 -21.97
C GLY A 101 -3.02 35.78 -23.49
N GLU A 102 -4.18 36.08 -24.08
CA GLU A 102 -4.22 36.77 -25.36
C GLU A 102 -3.72 38.20 -25.12
N GLU A 103 -2.65 38.60 -25.79
CA GLU A 103 -2.51 39.97 -26.27
C GLU A 103 -1.74 39.92 -27.60
N GLU A 104 -2.49 40.06 -28.69
CA GLU A 104 -1.96 40.55 -29.94
C GLU A 104 -1.58 42.03 -29.79
N GLY A 105 -0.42 42.40 -30.33
CA GLY A 105 0.05 43.78 -30.46
C GLY A 105 1.31 43.87 -31.31
#